data_AF-A0A7V9IDD5-F1
#
_entry.id   AF-A0A7V9IDD5-F1
#
_cell.length_a   1.000
_cell.length_b   1.000
_cell.length_c   1.000
_cell.angle_alpha   90.00
_cell.angle_beta   90.00
_cell.angle_gamma   90.00
#
_symmetry.space_group_name_H-M   'P 1'
#
loop_
_entity.id
_entity.type
_entity.pdbx_description
1 polymer ?
#
loop_
_entity_poly.entity_id
_entity_poly.type
_entity_poly.pdbx_seq_one_letter_code
_entity_poly.pdbx_strand_id
1 'polypeptide(L)'
;MSVVNSIDFDVLKRFNKPGPRYTSYPTAPLFSPTFTAEDYVREITDTNSRPLAGPLSLYVHFPFCEKLCYFCGCNMMVTHDRSMIAKYNQYLAKEIDMLVPLIATDRKVEQMHWGGGTPSYLTPEEILQVGEMIRERFEFDEGLEASVEIDPRGLTFDHMSAFREIGFNRTSFGVQDFNPLVQETINRV
;
A
#
# COMPACT_ATOMS: atom_id res chain seq x y z
N MET A 1 20.38 27.51 -23.52
CA MET A 1 19.36 26.91 -22.62
C MET A 1 18.07 26.84 -23.40
N SER A 2 17.63 25.63 -23.76
CA SER A 2 16.40 25.41 -24.52
C SER A 2 15.21 25.81 -23.64
N VAL A 3 14.50 26.86 -24.04
CA VAL A 3 13.24 27.28 -23.43
C VAL A 3 12.23 26.16 -23.67
N VAL A 4 11.62 25.64 -22.61
CA VAL A 4 10.54 24.66 -22.75
C VAL A 4 9.45 25.30 -23.60
N ASN A 5 9.27 24.75 -24.81
CA ASN A 5 8.32 25.20 -25.81
C ASN A 5 6.91 25.35 -25.23
N SER A 6 6.19 26.36 -25.71
CA SER A 6 4.81 26.69 -25.36
C SER A 6 3.91 25.45 -25.30
N ILE A 7 3.12 25.33 -24.24
CA ILE A 7 2.08 24.30 -24.13
C ILE A 7 1.06 24.49 -25.27
N ASP A 8 0.87 23.45 -26.07
CA ASP A 8 -0.15 23.42 -27.11
C ASP A 8 -1.53 23.10 -26.49
N PHE A 9 -2.32 24.15 -26.28
CA PHE A 9 -3.65 24.03 -25.72
C PHE A 9 -4.65 23.33 -26.65
N ASP A 10 -4.41 23.31 -27.95
CA ASP A 10 -5.31 22.66 -28.90
C ASP A 10 -5.14 21.13 -28.83
N VAL A 11 -3.90 20.66 -28.63
CA VAL A 11 -3.62 19.25 -28.32
C VAL A 11 -4.29 18.84 -27.00
N LEU A 12 -4.15 19.65 -25.94
CA LEU A 12 -4.77 19.35 -24.64
C LEU A 12 -6.30 19.26 -24.75
N LYS A 13 -6.94 20.23 -25.43
CA LYS A 13 -8.41 20.21 -25.65
C LYS A 13 -8.84 18.98 -26.46
N ARG A 14 -8.06 18.58 -27.46
CA ARG A 14 -8.36 17.42 -28.32
C ARG A 14 -8.35 16.11 -27.54
N PHE A 15 -7.40 15.95 -26.61
CA PHE A 15 -7.19 14.70 -25.87
C PHE A 15 -7.72 14.70 -24.43
N ASN A 16 -8.29 15.80 -23.94
CA ASN A 16 -9.03 15.86 -22.68
C ASN A 16 -10.37 15.11 -22.79
N LYS A 17 -10.31 13.78 -22.91
CA LYS A 17 -11.44 12.87 -23.01
C LYS A 17 -11.26 11.73 -22.00
N PRO A 18 -12.33 11.12 -21.47
CA PRO A 18 -12.23 9.94 -20.63
C PRO A 18 -11.46 8.82 -21.34
N GLY A 19 -10.52 8.21 -20.63
CA GLY A 19 -9.71 7.09 -21.11
C GLY A 19 -9.46 6.06 -20.00
N PRO A 20 -9.00 4.85 -20.34
CA PRO A 20 -8.68 3.84 -19.35
C PRO A 20 -7.54 4.31 -18.45
N ARG A 21 -7.65 4.05 -17.15
CA ARG A 21 -6.54 4.21 -16.22
C ARG A 21 -5.58 3.03 -16.41
N TYR A 22 -4.41 3.29 -16.98
CA TYR A 22 -3.36 2.29 -17.16
C TYR A 22 -2.56 2.08 -15.86
N THR A 23 -3.21 1.48 -14.85
CA THR A 23 -2.56 1.10 -13.58
C THR A 23 -1.81 -0.24 -13.70
N SER A 24 -2.24 -1.10 -14.62
CA SER A 24 -1.62 -2.37 -14.97
C SER A 24 -2.02 -2.75 -16.40
N TYR A 25 -1.32 -3.73 -17.00
CA TYR A 25 -1.74 -4.34 -18.25
C TYR A 25 -1.67 -5.88 -18.14
N PRO A 26 -2.78 -6.61 -18.37
CA PRO A 26 -4.14 -6.10 -18.60
C PRO A 26 -4.70 -5.30 -17.40
N THR A 27 -5.69 -4.45 -17.65
CA THR A 27 -6.30 -3.60 -16.63
C THR A 27 -7.30 -4.37 -15.76
N ALA A 28 -7.54 -3.92 -14.52
CA ALA A 28 -8.45 -4.57 -13.56
C ALA A 28 -9.87 -4.93 -14.07
N PRO A 29 -10.53 -4.18 -14.97
CA PRO A 29 -11.81 -4.60 -15.56
C PRO A 29 -11.78 -5.94 -16.32
N LEU A 30 -10.59 -6.45 -16.64
CA LEU A 30 -10.41 -7.76 -17.27
C LEU A 30 -10.18 -8.88 -16.24
N PHE A 31 -10.17 -8.58 -14.94
CA PHE A 31 -10.14 -9.61 -13.90
C PHE A 31 -11.43 -10.43 -13.95
N SER A 32 -11.30 -11.74 -13.79
CA SER A 32 -12.38 -12.70 -13.99
C SER A 32 -12.50 -13.62 -12.77
N PRO A 33 -13.71 -13.96 -12.33
CA PRO A 33 -13.92 -14.96 -11.29
C PRO A 33 -13.55 -16.38 -11.73
N THR A 34 -13.17 -16.58 -13.00
CA THR A 34 -12.65 -17.87 -13.50
C THR A 34 -11.24 -18.18 -13.01
N PHE A 35 -10.49 -17.19 -12.52
CA PHE A 35 -9.20 -17.42 -11.88
C PHE A 35 -9.42 -17.89 -10.45
N THR A 36 -9.00 -19.12 -10.13
CA THR A 36 -9.33 -19.79 -8.86
C THR A 36 -8.20 -19.73 -7.84
N ALA A 37 -8.47 -20.26 -6.63
CA ALA A 37 -7.44 -20.43 -5.61
C ALA A 37 -6.35 -21.42 -6.06
N GLU A 38 -6.71 -22.48 -6.78
CA GLU A 38 -5.76 -23.44 -7.35
C GLU A 38 -4.88 -22.80 -8.42
N ASP A 39 -5.45 -21.90 -9.24
CA ASP A 39 -4.66 -21.12 -10.20
C ASP A 39 -3.67 -20.21 -9.49
N TYR A 40 -4.09 -19.55 -8.41
CA TYR A 40 -3.24 -18.69 -7.60
C TYR A 40 -2.06 -19.44 -6.97
N VAL A 41 -2.34 -20.59 -6.32
CA VAL A 41 -1.30 -21.45 -5.74
C VAL A 41 -0.33 -21.92 -6.83
N ARG A 42 -0.85 -22.35 -7.99
CA ARG A 42 -0.03 -22.80 -9.12
C ARG A 42 0.89 -21.68 -9.63
N GLU A 43 0.40 -20.45 -9.77
CA GLU A 43 1.26 -19.33 -10.20
C GLU A 43 2.38 -19.02 -9.20
N ILE A 44 2.11 -19.09 -7.89
CA ILE A 44 3.16 -18.93 -6.87
C ILE A 44 4.21 -20.04 -7.03
N THR A 45 3.78 -21.31 -7.10
CA THR A 45 4.71 -22.44 -7.20
C THR A 45 5.50 -22.45 -8.51
N ASP A 46 4.85 -22.13 -9.63
CA ASP A 46 5.49 -22.09 -10.94
C ASP A 46 6.53 -20.97 -11.00
N THR A 47 6.22 -19.80 -10.44
CA THR A 47 7.13 -18.65 -10.46
C THR A 47 8.38 -18.87 -9.62
N ASN A 48 8.34 -19.70 -8.58
CA ASN A 48 9.53 -20.04 -7.79
C ASN A 48 10.67 -20.65 -8.62
N SER A 49 10.36 -21.37 -9.71
CA SER A 49 11.38 -22.05 -10.54
C SER A 49 11.68 -21.32 -11.85
N ARG A 50 11.06 -20.16 -12.11
CA ARG A 50 11.29 -19.41 -13.34
C ARG A 50 12.66 -18.73 -13.27
N PRO A 51 13.41 -18.59 -14.38
CA PRO A 51 14.67 -17.84 -14.40
C PRO A 51 14.56 -16.37 -13.94
N LEU A 52 13.33 -15.83 -13.91
CA LEU A 52 12.96 -14.50 -13.45
C LEU A 52 12.24 -14.53 -12.08
N ALA A 53 12.43 -15.57 -11.26
CA ALA A 53 11.94 -15.68 -9.89
C ALA A 53 12.63 -14.68 -8.96
N GLY A 54 12.65 -13.41 -9.34
CA GLY A 54 13.31 -12.34 -8.63
C GLY A 54 12.82 -12.18 -7.20
N PRO A 55 13.43 -11.27 -6.45
CA PRO A 55 13.05 -10.97 -5.08
C PRO A 55 11.56 -10.61 -4.94
N LEU A 56 11.09 -10.62 -3.70
CA LEU A 56 9.70 -10.34 -3.37
C LEU A 56 9.49 -8.84 -3.16
N SER A 57 8.33 -8.37 -3.62
CA SER A 57 7.77 -7.08 -3.22
C SER A 57 6.47 -7.33 -2.45
N LEU A 58 6.41 -6.87 -1.21
CA LEU A 58 5.23 -6.99 -0.35
C LEU A 58 4.41 -5.71 -0.38
N TYR A 59 3.10 -5.85 -0.60
CA TYR A 59 2.13 -4.76 -0.42
C TYR A 59 1.11 -5.18 0.65
N VAL A 60 0.97 -4.37 1.70
CA VAL A 60 -0.03 -4.58 2.75
C VAL A 60 -1.02 -3.42 2.72
N HIS A 61 -2.30 -3.75 2.63
CA HIS A 61 -3.37 -2.77 2.50
C HIS A 61 -4.10 -2.58 3.83
N PHE A 62 -3.92 -1.45 4.50
CA PHE A 62 -4.68 -1.11 5.70
C PHE A 62 -5.87 -0.22 5.34
N PRO A 63 -7.10 -0.75 5.30
CA PRO A 63 -8.24 0.00 4.78
C PRO A 63 -8.77 1.04 5.78
N PHE A 64 -8.21 1.18 6.97
CA PHE A 64 -8.82 1.97 8.03
C PHE A 64 -8.46 3.45 7.93
N CYS A 65 -9.47 4.31 8.09
CA CYS A 65 -9.29 5.74 8.29
C CYS A 65 -10.09 6.20 9.51
N GLU A 66 -9.57 7.21 10.20
CA GLU A 66 -10.30 7.86 11.29
C GLU A 66 -11.48 8.69 10.77
N LYS A 67 -11.32 9.36 9.63
CA LYS A 67 -12.31 10.31 9.08
C LYS A 67 -12.43 10.19 7.56
N LEU A 68 -13.65 10.38 7.06
CA LEU A 68 -13.92 10.40 5.62
C LEU A 68 -13.48 11.72 5.00
N CYS A 69 -12.49 11.69 4.11
CA CYS A 69 -12.16 12.81 3.23
C CYS A 69 -13.08 12.78 2.00
N TYR A 70 -13.77 13.88 1.68
CA TYR A 70 -14.84 13.88 0.66
C TYR A 70 -14.35 13.69 -0.78
N PHE A 71 -13.05 13.85 -1.02
CA PHE A 71 -12.43 13.59 -2.32
C PHE A 71 -11.93 12.16 -2.49
N CYS A 72 -11.92 11.36 -1.41
CA CYS A 72 -11.20 10.09 -1.38
C CYS A 72 -11.89 9.03 -2.26
N GLY A 73 -11.14 8.47 -3.21
CA GLY A 73 -11.55 7.35 -4.06
C GLY A 73 -10.79 6.05 -3.77
N CYS A 74 -10.09 5.98 -2.63
CA CYS A 74 -9.30 4.82 -2.22
C CYS A 74 -10.21 3.69 -1.71
N ASN A 75 -9.73 2.44 -1.77
CA ASN A 75 -10.35 1.36 -1.01
C ASN A 75 -10.05 1.60 0.48
N MET A 76 -11.05 2.04 1.22
CA MET A 76 -10.94 2.38 2.63
C MET A 76 -12.29 2.26 3.34
N MET A 77 -12.25 2.21 4.66
CA MET A 77 -13.39 2.23 5.54
C MET A 77 -13.09 3.15 6.73
N VAL A 78 -14.06 4.00 7.08
CA VAL A 78 -14.00 4.78 8.30
C VAL A 78 -14.46 3.92 9.47
N THR A 79 -13.65 3.80 10.51
CA THR A 79 -14.02 3.06 11.73
C THR A 79 -13.34 3.64 12.96
N HIS A 80 -14.06 3.66 14.07
CA HIS A 80 -13.52 3.93 15.41
C HIS A 80 -13.49 2.65 16.26
N ASP A 81 -13.95 1.52 15.73
CA ASP A 81 -13.92 0.24 16.40
C ASP A 81 -12.55 -0.43 16.24
N ARG A 82 -11.70 -0.26 17.25
CA ARG A 82 -10.35 -0.86 17.31
C ARG A 82 -10.39 -2.39 17.26
N SER A 83 -11.49 -3.04 17.64
CA SER A 83 -11.60 -4.50 17.57
C SER A 83 -11.60 -5.01 16.12
N MET A 84 -12.07 -4.20 15.16
CA MET A 84 -11.99 -4.52 13.74
C MET A 84 -10.55 -4.52 13.23
N ILE A 85 -9.72 -3.58 13.69
CA ILE A 85 -8.29 -3.50 13.36
C ILE A 85 -7.55 -4.71 13.93
N ALA A 86 -7.77 -5.02 15.21
CA ALA A 86 -7.18 -6.20 15.84
C ALA A 86 -7.57 -7.49 15.12
N LYS A 87 -8.86 -7.62 14.74
CA LYS A 87 -9.35 -8.76 13.94
C LYS A 87 -8.66 -8.80 12.58
N TYR A 88 -8.55 -7.68 11.87
CA TYR A 88 -7.86 -7.60 10.58
C TYR A 88 -6.40 -8.06 10.67
N ASN A 89 -5.66 -7.59 11.67
CA ASN A 89 -4.26 -7.99 11.89
C ASN A 89 -4.13 -9.50 12.13
N GLN A 90 -5.10 -10.13 12.81
CA GLN A 90 -5.13 -11.60 12.96
C GLN A 90 -5.39 -12.33 11.64
N TYR A 91 -6.27 -11.80 10.77
CA TYR A 91 -6.51 -12.38 9.45
C TYR A 91 -5.32 -12.18 8.51
N LEU A 92 -4.64 -11.04 8.61
CA LEU A 92 -3.39 -10.79 7.89
C LEU A 92 -2.33 -11.83 8.24
N ALA A 93 -2.13 -12.11 9.54
CA ALA A 93 -1.21 -13.16 9.96
C ALA A 93 -1.59 -14.54 9.39
N LYS A 94 -2.88 -14.91 9.43
CA LYS A 94 -3.37 -16.16 8.83
C LYS A 94 -3.14 -16.22 7.33
N GLU A 95 -3.36 -15.12 6.61
CA GLU A 95 -3.10 -15.03 5.18
C GLU A 95 -1.62 -15.26 4.89
N ILE A 96 -0.72 -14.59 5.60
CA ILE A 96 0.71 -14.77 5.43
C ILE A 96 1.13 -16.22 5.77
N ASP A 97 0.61 -16.80 6.85
CA ASP A 97 0.89 -18.18 7.25
C ASP A 97 0.44 -19.21 6.18
N MET A 98 -0.58 -18.89 5.38
CA MET A 98 -0.99 -19.72 4.24
C MET A 98 -0.10 -19.54 3.01
N LEU A 99 0.46 -18.35 2.80
CA LEU A 99 1.24 -18.02 1.59
C LEU A 99 2.71 -18.37 1.71
N VAL A 100 3.34 -18.11 2.85
CA VAL A 100 4.79 -18.30 3.05
C VAL A 100 5.27 -19.71 2.71
N PRO A 101 4.57 -20.80 3.09
CA PRO A 101 5.00 -22.15 2.73
C PRO A 101 5.03 -22.43 1.22
N LEU A 102 4.35 -21.62 0.41
CA LEU A 102 4.29 -21.76 -1.05
C LEU A 102 5.44 -21.03 -1.76
N ILE A 103 6.16 -20.14 -1.06
CA ILE A 103 7.19 -19.28 -1.64
C ILE A 103 8.57 -19.93 -1.43
N ALA A 104 9.43 -19.90 -2.45
CA ALA A 104 10.79 -20.42 -2.34
C ALA A 104 11.61 -19.65 -1.29
N THR A 105 12.35 -20.39 -0.46
CA THR A 105 13.05 -19.85 0.71
C THR A 105 14.21 -18.91 0.37
N ASP A 106 14.74 -18.98 -0.86
CA ASP A 106 15.83 -18.12 -1.34
C ASP A 106 15.33 -16.77 -1.90
N ARG A 107 14.02 -16.52 -1.90
CA ARG A 107 13.43 -15.26 -2.38
C ARG A 107 13.30 -14.26 -1.23
N LYS A 108 14.26 -13.35 -1.15
CA LYS A 108 14.26 -12.26 -0.17
C LYS A 108 13.29 -11.15 -0.58
N VAL A 109 12.73 -10.47 0.42
CA VAL A 109 11.94 -9.25 0.24
C VAL A 109 12.88 -8.07 0.01
N GLU A 110 12.86 -7.51 -1.20
CA GLU A 110 13.60 -6.28 -1.54
C GLU A 110 12.76 -5.02 -1.34
N GLN A 111 11.43 -5.16 -1.37
CA GLN A 111 10.51 -4.02 -1.26
C GLN A 111 9.32 -4.36 -0.36
N MET A 112 8.95 -3.41 0.50
CA MET A 112 7.73 -3.47 1.29
C MET A 112 7.00 -2.12 1.21
N HIS A 113 5.68 -2.16 1.01
CA HIS A 113 4.85 -0.97 1.04
C HIS A 113 3.59 -1.19 1.88
N TRP A 114 3.32 -0.28 2.81
CA TRP A 114 2.05 -0.21 3.53
C TRP A 114 1.25 0.99 3.01
N GLY A 115 0.06 0.74 2.50
CA GLY A 115 -0.83 1.77 1.96
C GLY A 115 -2.30 1.48 2.20
N GLY A 116 -3.18 2.23 1.54
CA GLY A 116 -4.61 1.94 1.47
C GLY A 116 -5.49 3.08 1.96
N GLY A 117 -6.10 2.89 3.13
CA GLY A 117 -6.74 3.96 3.89
C GLY A 117 -5.68 4.79 4.59
N THR A 118 -5.23 4.33 5.76
CA THR A 118 -4.20 5.01 6.54
C THR A 118 -3.44 4.01 7.44
N PRO A 119 -2.28 3.51 7.01
CA PRO A 119 -1.40 2.69 7.87
C PRO A 119 -1.05 3.37 9.20
N SER A 120 -0.86 4.69 9.19
CA SER A 120 -0.61 5.49 10.40
C SER A 120 -1.83 5.65 11.33
N TYR A 121 -2.94 4.97 11.07
CA TYR A 121 -4.06 4.86 12.00
C TYR A 121 -3.92 3.69 12.97
N LEU A 122 -3.01 2.76 12.68
CA LEU A 122 -2.53 1.79 13.66
C LEU A 122 -1.84 2.52 14.82
N THR A 123 -1.95 1.99 16.04
CA THR A 123 -1.13 2.53 17.14
C THR A 123 0.34 2.15 16.94
N PRO A 124 1.30 2.84 17.61
CA PRO A 124 2.70 2.44 17.58
C PRO A 124 2.93 0.97 17.95
N GLU A 125 2.20 0.46 18.95
CA GLU A 125 2.29 -0.95 19.37
C GLU A 125 1.78 -1.91 18.29
N GLU A 126 0.68 -1.58 17.62
CA GLU A 126 0.16 -2.38 16.52
C GLU A 126 1.10 -2.36 15.31
N ILE A 127 1.75 -1.22 15.02
CA ILE A 127 2.76 -1.10 13.96
C ILE A 127 3.91 -2.06 14.24
N LEU A 128 4.46 -2.05 15.46
CA LEU A 128 5.53 -2.95 15.88
C LEU A 128 5.08 -4.41 15.74
N GLN A 129 3.92 -4.78 16.30
CA GLN A 129 3.39 -6.14 16.26
C GLN A 129 3.23 -6.66 14.83
N VAL A 130 2.65 -5.86 13.93
CA VAL A 130 2.44 -6.28 12.53
C VAL A 130 3.77 -6.35 11.79
N GLY A 131 4.67 -5.39 12.01
CA GLY A 131 5.99 -5.40 11.41
C GLY A 131 6.82 -6.61 11.83
N GLU A 132 6.89 -6.90 13.14
CA GLU A 132 7.54 -8.09 13.69
C GLU A 132 6.93 -9.37 13.11
N MET A 133 5.61 -9.48 13.12
CA MET A 133 4.89 -10.63 12.57
C MET A 133 5.27 -10.91 11.10
N ILE A 134 5.39 -9.87 10.26
CA ILE A 134 5.83 -10.00 8.87
C ILE A 134 7.32 -10.39 8.82
N ARG A 135 8.17 -9.76 9.63
CA ARG A 135 9.62 -10.01 9.66
C ARG A 135 10.00 -11.40 10.14
N GLU A 136 9.20 -12.02 10.99
CA GLU A 136 9.37 -13.41 11.41
C GLU A 136 9.08 -14.42 10.30
N ARG A 137 8.35 -14.00 9.26
CA ARG A 137 7.79 -14.88 8.22
C ARG A 137 8.48 -14.77 6.87
N PHE A 138 9.22 -13.68 6.63
CA PHE A 138 9.95 -13.44 5.40
C PHE A 138 11.41 -13.12 5.68
N GLU A 139 12.31 -13.57 4.80
CA GLU A 139 13.68 -13.07 4.77
C GLU A 139 13.72 -11.74 4.01
N PHE A 140 14.38 -10.73 4.59
CA PHE A 140 14.51 -9.40 3.99
C PHE A 140 15.92 -9.19 3.43
N ASP A 141 16.01 -8.50 2.31
CA ASP A 141 17.29 -8.08 1.73
C ASP A 141 17.92 -6.93 2.54
N GLU A 142 19.25 -6.83 2.52
CA GLU A 142 19.97 -5.73 3.20
C GLU A 142 19.63 -4.36 2.58
N GLY A 143 19.33 -4.33 1.28
CA GLY A 143 18.95 -3.15 0.51
C GLY A 143 17.46 -2.82 0.54
N LEU A 144 16.69 -3.39 1.48
CA LEU A 144 15.24 -3.24 1.57
C LEU A 144 14.77 -1.78 1.35
N GLU A 145 13.89 -1.59 0.37
CA GLU A 145 13.07 -0.39 0.25
C GLU A 145 11.74 -0.59 0.98
N ALA A 146 11.53 0.11 2.10
CA ALA A 146 10.30 0.00 2.89
C ALA A 146 9.61 1.37 2.99
N SER A 147 8.40 1.47 2.43
CA SER A 147 7.63 2.72 2.30
C SER A 147 6.25 2.65 2.93
N VAL A 148 5.84 3.72 3.64
CA VAL A 148 4.52 3.78 4.28
C VAL A 148 3.77 5.07 3.94
N GLU A 149 2.46 4.96 3.70
CA GLU A 149 1.56 6.10 3.57
C GLU A 149 1.10 6.61 4.94
N ILE A 150 1.15 7.94 5.14
CA ILE A 150 0.90 8.59 6.43
C ILE A 150 -0.14 9.71 6.28
N ASP A 151 -1.15 9.68 7.14
CA ASP A 151 -1.98 10.84 7.45
C ASP A 151 -1.34 11.64 8.60
N PRO A 152 -0.93 12.90 8.38
CA PRO A 152 -0.21 13.67 9.40
C PRO A 152 -1.08 14.15 10.57
N ARG A 153 -2.42 14.02 10.51
CA ARG A 153 -3.32 14.60 11.54
C ARG A 153 -3.30 13.85 12.88
N GLY A 154 -3.07 12.53 12.85
CA GLY A 154 -2.96 11.68 14.04
C GLY A 154 -1.54 11.23 14.35
N LEU A 155 -0.55 11.72 13.60
CA LEU A 155 0.82 11.23 13.67
C LEU A 155 1.54 11.76 14.92
N THR A 156 2.21 10.86 15.65
CA THR A 156 3.11 11.21 16.75
C THR A 156 4.54 10.79 16.44
N PHE A 157 5.49 11.25 17.26
CA PHE A 157 6.88 10.81 17.17
C PHE A 157 7.02 9.29 17.41
N ASP A 158 6.18 8.71 18.26
CA ASP A 158 6.19 7.28 18.56
C ASP A 158 5.77 6.44 17.36
N HIS A 159 4.83 6.91 16.53
CA HIS A 159 4.50 6.26 15.26
C HIS A 159 5.71 6.23 14.33
N MET A 160 6.43 7.36 14.20
CA MET A 160 7.62 7.44 13.36
C MET A 160 8.74 6.52 13.87
N SER A 161 8.90 6.42 15.19
CA SER A 161 9.86 5.53 15.84
C SER A 161 9.50 4.06 15.57
N ALA A 162 8.23 3.69 15.75
CA ALA A 162 7.74 2.34 15.49
C ALA A 162 7.94 1.92 14.02
N PHE A 163 7.59 2.78 13.06
CA PHE A 163 7.85 2.51 11.64
C PHE A 163 9.35 2.33 11.36
N ARG A 164 10.19 3.20 11.93
CA ARG A 164 11.64 3.10 11.74
C ARG A 164 12.20 1.79 12.30
N GLU A 165 11.71 1.35 13.45
CA GLU A 165 12.14 0.14 14.14
C GLU A 165 11.90 -1.12 13.31
N ILE A 166 10.74 -1.23 12.66
CA ILE A 166 10.40 -2.37 11.78
C ILE A 166 11.02 -2.26 10.37
N GLY A 167 11.82 -1.22 10.11
CA GLY A 167 12.66 -1.10 8.93
C GLY A 167 12.17 -0.12 7.86
N PHE A 168 11.10 0.66 8.11
CA PHE A 168 10.69 1.69 7.16
C PHE A 168 11.77 2.77 6.98
N ASN A 169 11.98 3.16 5.73
CA ASN A 169 13.00 4.14 5.33
C ASN A 169 12.47 5.15 4.30
N ARG A 170 11.21 5.03 3.88
CA ARG A 170 10.50 5.99 3.02
C ARG A 170 9.10 6.25 3.55
N THR A 171 8.60 7.48 3.35
CA THR A 171 7.24 7.87 3.75
C THR A 171 6.57 8.66 2.64
N SER A 172 5.25 8.56 2.57
CA SER A 172 4.39 9.35 1.69
C SER A 172 3.32 10.04 2.53
N PHE A 173 3.33 11.38 2.55
CA PHE A 173 2.41 12.16 3.38
C PHE A 173 1.21 12.66 2.57
N GLY A 174 0.01 12.37 3.07
CA GLY A 174 -1.23 12.92 2.53
C GLY A 174 -1.48 14.36 2.96
N VAL A 175 -0.76 15.35 2.39
CA VAL A 175 -0.99 16.77 2.70
C VAL A 175 -2.25 17.32 2.03
N GLN A 176 -2.42 17.02 0.75
CA GLN A 176 -3.49 17.52 -0.14
C GLN A 176 -3.42 19.02 -0.45
N ASP A 177 -3.67 19.89 0.52
CA ASP A 177 -3.63 21.35 0.38
C ASP A 177 -3.41 21.99 1.76
N PHE A 178 -2.76 23.16 1.82
CA PHE A 178 -2.59 23.94 3.04
C PHE A 178 -3.66 25.04 3.21
N ASN A 179 -4.49 25.29 2.21
CA ASN A 179 -5.55 26.29 2.26
C ASN A 179 -6.68 25.81 3.20
N PRO A 180 -6.96 26.55 4.30
CA PRO A 180 -7.99 26.16 5.27
C PRO A 180 -9.39 25.99 4.64
N LEU A 181 -9.75 26.86 3.68
CA LEU A 181 -11.04 26.76 3.01
C LEU A 181 -11.15 25.45 2.20
N VAL A 182 -10.06 25.04 1.55
CA VAL A 182 -10.02 23.76 0.81
C VAL A 182 -10.13 22.59 1.79
N GLN A 183 -9.34 22.61 2.87
CA GLN A 183 -9.34 21.58 3.91
C GLN A 183 -10.72 21.39 4.53
N GLU A 184 -11.39 22.48 4.92
CA GLU A 184 -12.75 22.46 5.45
C GLU A 184 -13.74 21.91 4.43
N THR A 185 -13.65 22.36 3.16
CA THR A 185 -14.54 21.93 2.08
C THR A 185 -14.45 20.43 1.83
N ILE A 186 -13.27 19.85 1.96
CA ILE A 186 -13.03 18.43 1.69
C ILE A 186 -12.98 17.55 2.95
N ASN A 187 -13.32 18.12 4.11
CA ASN A 187 -13.34 17.46 5.42
C ASN A 187 -11.97 16.89 5.85
N ARG A 188 -10.89 17.62 5.58
CA ARG A 188 -9.51 17.26 5.92
C ARG A 188 -8.80 18.37 6.70
N VAL A 189 -9.35 18.68 7.86
CA VAL A 189 -8.75 19.47 8.94
C VAL A 189 -8.13 18.55 9.97
#